data_AF-A0A7V3MYH2-F1
#
_entry.id   AF-A0A7V3MYH2-F1
#
_cell.length_a   1.000
_cell.length_b   1.000
_cell.length_c   1.000
_cell.angle_alpha   90.00
_cell.angle_beta   90.00
_cell.angle_gamma   90.00
#
_symmetry.space_group_name_H-M   'P 1'
#
loop_
_entity.id
_entity.type
_entity.pdbx_description
1 polymer ?
#
loop_
_entity_poly.entity_id
_entity_poly.type
_entity_poly.pdbx_seq_one_letter_code
_entity_poly.pdbx_strand_id
1 'polypeptide(L)' 'MFIRIHRSIIININHIDRIEEGYVVINNKYLSIGRHYHDMFFETIQKL' A
#
# COMPACT_ATOMS: atom_id res chain seq x y z
N MET A 1 -4.45 8.11 7.34
CA MET A 1 -3.32 7.41 8.01
C MET A 1 -2.24 7.16 6.97
N PHE A 2 -0.96 7.31 7.32
CA PHE A 2 0.15 7.07 6.37
C PHE A 2 0.83 5.74 6.66
N ILE A 3 1.20 5.01 5.60
CA ILE A 3 1.92 3.73 5.70
C ILE A 3 3.00 3.66 4.62
N ARG A 4 4.13 3.03 4.97
CA ARG A 4 5.21 2.76 4.04
C ARG A 4 4.97 1.43 3.34
N ILE A 5 4.89 1.45 2.01
CA ILE A 5 4.69 0.25 1.18
C ILE A 5 5.95 -0.17 0.42
N HIS A 6 6.95 0.70 0.33
CA HIS A 6 8.23 0.41 -0.33
C HIS A 6 9.35 1.21 0.33
N ARG A 7 10.62 0.85 0.09
CA ARG A 7 11.78 1.54 0.69
C ARG A 7 11.78 3.04 0.40
N SER A 8 11.18 3.46 -0.73
CA SER A 8 11.10 4.84 -1.20
C SER A 8 9.70 5.43 -1.22
N ILE A 9 8.66 4.72 -0.72
CA ILE A 9 7.26 5.12 -0.92
C ILE A 9 6.48 5.04 0.38
N ILE A 10 5.85 6.16 0.74
CA ILE A 10 4.82 6.27 1.77
C ILE A 10 3.54 6.71 1.09
N ILE A 11 2.41 6.07 1.42
CA ILE A 11 1.09 6.40 0.88
C ILE A 11 0.13 6.77 1.99
N ASN A 12 -0.94 7.50 1.64
CA ASN A 12 -2.08 7.72 2.53
C ASN A 12 -3.14 6.65 2.24
N ILE A 13 -3.49 5.86 3.25
CA ILE A 13 -4.44 4.74 3.14
C ILE A 13 -5.83 5.22 2.69
N ASN A 14 -6.22 6.43 3.09
CA ASN A 14 -7.54 6.98 2.79
C ASN A 14 -7.72 7.36 1.31
N HIS A 15 -6.65 7.32 0.50
CA HIS A 15 -6.66 7.63 -0.93
C HIS A 15 -6.33 6.41 -1.79
N ILE A 16 -6.41 5.20 -1.24
CA ILE A 16 -6.26 3.97 -2.00
C ILE A 16 -7.53 3.75 -2.82
N ASP A 17 -7.40 3.67 -4.14
CA ASP A 17 -8.52 3.36 -5.02
C ASP A 17 -8.83 1.85 -4.99
N ARG A 18 -7.78 1.03 -5.10
CA ARG A 18 -7.85 -0.44 -4.99
C ARG A 18 -6.47 -1.05 -4.73
N ILE A 19 -6.48 -2.28 -4.23
CA ILE A 19 -5.28 -3.10 -4.02
C ILE A 19 -5.35 -4.26 -4.99
N GLU A 20 -4.27 -4.46 -5.75
CA GLU A 20 -4.08 -5.58 -6.67
C GLU A 20 -2.86 -6.39 -6.19
N GLU A 21 -2.64 -7.60 -6.72
CA GLU A 21 -1.60 -8.51 -6.21
C GLU A 21 -0.20 -7.88 -6.29
N GLY A 22 0.32 -7.43 -5.15
CA GLY A 22 1.61 -6.74 -5.03
C GLY A 22 1.61 -5.25 -5.39
N TYR A 23 0.45 -4.64 -5.68
CA TYR A 23 0.34 -3.23 -6.06
C TYR A 23 -0.78 -2.49 -5.31
N VAL A 24 -0.54 -1.22 -5.01
CA VAL A 24 -1.57 -0.29 -4.59
C VAL A 24 -1.84 0.68 -5.73
N VAL A 25 -3.11 0.85 -6.09
CA VAL A 25 -3.55 1.81 -7.11
C VAL A 25 -4.02 3.09 -6.43
N ILE A 26 -3.41 4.22 -6.79
CA ILE A 26 -3.77 5.57 -6.31
C ILE A 26 -3.74 6.53 -7.50
N ASN A 27 -4.85 7.21 -7.79
CA ASN A 27 -4.99 8.13 -8.91
C ASN A 27 -4.56 7.49 -10.25
N ASN A 28 -5.01 6.26 -10.51
CA ASN A 28 -4.61 5.42 -11.66
C ASN A 28 -3.10 5.12 -11.76
N LYS A 29 -2.31 5.36 -10.71
CA LYS A 29 -0.89 4.98 -10.66
C LYS A 29 -0.72 3.69 -9.87
N TYR A 30 0.06 2.79 -10.45
CA TYR A 30 0.44 1.52 -9.83
C TYR A 30 1.70 1.72 -8.98
N LEU A 31 1.58 1.48 -7.68
CA LEU A 31 2.68 1.58 -6.72
C LEU A 31 2.98 0.19 -6.19
N SER A 32 4.17 -0.33 -6.52
CA SER A 32 4.60 -1.66 -6.09
C SER A 32 4.81 -1.71 -4.58
N ILE A 33 4.30 -2.76 -3.96
CA ILE A 33 4.53 -3.07 -2.55
C ILE A 33 5.85 -3.87 -2.46
N GLY A 34 6.83 -3.32 -1.76
CA GLY A 34 8.09 -4.01 -1.51
C GLY A 34 7.87 -5.24 -0.65
N ARG A 35 8.57 -6.34 -0.96
CA ARG A 35 8.44 -7.62 -0.25
C ARG A 35 8.48 -7.50 1.28
N HIS A 36 9.41 -6.71 1.81
CA HIS A 36 9.56 -6.49 3.26
C HIS A 36 8.40 -5.72 3.91
N TYR A 37 7.58 -5.02 3.11
CA TYR A 37 6.44 -4.22 3.58
C TYR A 37 5.09 -4.91 3.32
N HIS A 38 5.08 -6.04 2.60
CA HIS A 38 3.88 -6.72 2.17
C HIS A 38 3.02 -7.15 3.36
N ASP A 39 3.57 -7.98 4.25
CA ASP A 39 2.81 -8.55 5.37
C ASP A 39 2.29 -7.46 6.31
N MET A 40 3.16 -6.50 6.69
CA MET A 40 2.79 -5.35 7.53
C MET A 40 1.70 -4.47 6.89
N PHE A 41 1.75 -4.27 5.57
CA PHE A 41 0.71 -3.53 4.86
C PHE A 41 -0.62 -4.27 4.94
N PHE A 42 -0.67 -5.55 4.58
CA PHE A 42 -1.92 -6.30 4.57
C PHE A 42 -2.51 -6.50 5.97
N GLU A 43 -1.68 -6.72 6.99
CA GLU A 43 -2.12 -6.76 8.39
C GLU A 43 -2.74 -5.43 8.84
N THR A 44 -2.20 -4.31 8.38
CA THR A 44 -2.73 -2.98 8.72
C THR A 44 -4.08 -2.74 8.04
N ILE A 45 -4.20 -3.11 6.76
CA ILE A 45 -5.44 -2.94 5.99
C ILE A 45 -6.57 -3.84 6.54
N GLN A 46 -6.28 -5.06 6.97
CA GLN A 46 -7.29 -5.97 7.55
C GLN A 46 -7.83 -5.51 8.91
N LYS A 47 -7.11 -4.64 9.63
CA LYS A 47 -7.48 -4.16 10.97
C LYS A 47 -8.24 -2.82 10.94
N LEU A 48 -8.40 -2.22 9.75
CA LEU A 48 -9.18 -1.00 9.53
C LEU A 48 -10.65 -1.33 9.26
#